data_AF-A0A840RC97-F1
#
_entry.id   AF-A0A840RC97-F1
#
_cell.length_a   1.000
_cell.length_b   1.000
_cell.length_c   1.000
_cell.angle_alpha   90.00
_cell.angle_beta   90.00
_cell.angle_gamma   90.00
#
_symmetry.space_group_name_H-M   'P 1'
#
loop_
_entity.id
_entity.type
_entity.pdbx_description
1 polymer ?
#
loop_
_entity_poly.entity_id
_entity_poly.type
_entity_poly.pdbx_seq_one_letter_code
_entity_poly.pdbx_strand_id
1 'polypeptide(L)'
;MSPFVEENLHSLLSIHDPRLYFSKITQLAQAIGFEYCAYGARMPFPLSAPRTEMVNNYPAAWQQCYSEHQYITQDPTVAHGSRSMVPLVWSDELFADARELWEDARSYGLRNGWAQGCRDGNGVVGMMTVARSGEPITAVELGEKEPLLAYLTQVTHVGMSRFFLEHSSYGQEVKLTPRETEILRWTAEGKTSAEIGDILNIAERTVNFHVNSTLAKLNAANKTSAVVQAALRGLL
;
A
#
# COMPACT_ATOMS: atom_id res chain seq x y z
N MET A 1 -22.34 -4.79 -12.13
CA MET A 1 -21.01 -4.34 -12.58
C MET A 1 -21.15 -3.77 -13.98
N SER A 2 -20.59 -2.59 -14.23
CA SER A 2 -20.52 -2.07 -15.60
C SER A 2 -19.60 -2.98 -16.44
N PRO A 3 -19.97 -3.38 -17.67
CA PRO A 3 -19.12 -4.11 -18.61
C PRO A 3 -17.72 -3.48 -18.79
N PHE A 4 -17.65 -2.17 -18.58
CA PHE A 4 -16.46 -1.35 -18.64
C PHE A 4 -15.30 -1.84 -17.76
N VAL A 5 -15.56 -2.50 -16.63
CA VAL A 5 -14.50 -2.79 -15.65
C VAL A 5 -13.99 -4.21 -15.77
N GLU A 6 -14.87 -5.16 -16.12
CA GLU A 6 -14.48 -6.53 -16.42
C GLU A 6 -13.62 -6.61 -17.70
N GLU A 7 -13.95 -5.85 -18.75
CA GLU A 7 -13.18 -5.86 -20.00
C GLU A 7 -11.76 -5.29 -19.86
N ASN A 8 -11.51 -4.44 -18.86
CA ASN A 8 -10.22 -3.77 -18.70
C ASN A 8 -9.26 -4.46 -17.71
N LEU A 9 -9.70 -5.45 -16.92
CA LEU A 9 -8.82 -6.10 -15.93
C LEU A 9 -7.68 -6.89 -16.58
N HIS A 10 -8.01 -7.78 -17.51
CA HIS A 10 -7.01 -8.63 -18.16
C HIS A 10 -5.99 -7.81 -18.95
N SER A 11 -6.42 -6.68 -19.52
CA SER A 11 -5.53 -5.76 -20.23
C SER A 11 -4.67 -4.92 -19.29
N LEU A 12 -5.13 -4.59 -18.08
CA LEU A 12 -4.30 -3.90 -17.09
C LEU A 12 -3.16 -4.78 -16.60
N LEU A 13 -3.43 -6.05 -16.27
CA LEU A 13 -2.42 -6.95 -15.70
C LEU A 13 -1.28 -7.31 -16.67
N SER A 14 -1.50 -7.17 -17.98
CA SER A 14 -0.48 -7.38 -19.01
C SER A 14 0.41 -6.17 -19.28
N ILE A 15 0.13 -5.01 -18.68
CA ILE A 15 0.97 -3.82 -18.82
C ILE A 15 2.19 -3.96 -17.90
N HIS A 16 3.38 -3.76 -18.47
CA HIS A 16 4.66 -3.83 -17.77
C HIS A 16 5.35 -2.46 -17.62
N ASP A 17 4.77 -1.39 -18.17
CA ASP A 17 5.26 -0.01 -17.98
C ASP A 17 4.42 0.70 -16.91
N PRO A 18 5.02 1.22 -15.82
CA PRO A 18 4.28 1.84 -14.73
C PRO A 18 3.52 3.11 -15.14
N ARG A 19 4.02 3.87 -16.11
CA ARG A 19 3.36 5.11 -16.59
C ARG A 19 2.15 4.79 -17.43
N LEU A 20 2.27 3.82 -18.34
CA LEU A 20 1.13 3.33 -19.14
C LEU A 20 0.07 2.69 -18.24
N TYR A 21 0.48 1.93 -17.23
CA TYR A 21 -0.42 1.32 -16.26
C TYR A 21 -1.23 2.40 -15.54
N PHE A 22 -0.57 3.39 -14.95
CA PHE A 22 -1.24 4.46 -14.22
C PHE A 22 -2.10 5.36 -15.13
N SER A 23 -1.67 5.59 -16.39
CA SER A 23 -2.47 6.29 -17.40
C SER A 23 -3.81 5.57 -17.67
N LYS A 24 -3.78 4.24 -17.77
CA LYS A 24 -5.01 3.45 -17.92
C LYS A 24 -5.91 3.52 -16.69
N ILE A 25 -5.34 3.46 -15.48
CA ILE A 25 -6.10 3.69 -14.23
C ILE A 25 -6.76 5.08 -14.22
N THR A 26 -6.05 6.10 -14.69
CA THR A 26 -6.57 7.47 -14.79
C THR A 26 -7.78 7.54 -15.73
N GLN A 27 -7.71 6.89 -16.90
CA GLN A 27 -8.84 6.80 -17.83
C GLN A 27 -10.05 6.10 -17.20
N LEU A 28 -9.83 5.05 -16.41
CA LEU A 28 -10.90 4.36 -15.71
C LEU A 28 -11.55 5.25 -14.63
N ALA A 29 -10.75 5.99 -13.86
CA ALA A 29 -11.24 6.96 -12.88
C ALA A 29 -12.08 8.07 -13.55
N GLN A 30 -11.65 8.55 -14.73
CA GLN A 30 -12.39 9.52 -15.53
C GLN A 30 -13.71 9.00 -16.04
N ALA A 31 -13.75 7.76 -16.53
CA ALA A 31 -14.99 7.13 -17.01
C ALA A 31 -16.04 6.91 -15.91
N ILE A 32 -15.62 6.87 -14.64
CA ILE A 32 -16.54 6.79 -13.49
C ILE A 32 -16.82 8.16 -12.86
N GLY A 33 -16.39 9.25 -13.51
CA GLY A 33 -16.76 10.63 -13.18
C GLY A 33 -15.80 11.39 -12.28
N PHE A 34 -14.52 10.99 -12.21
CA PHE A 34 -13.48 11.72 -11.47
C PHE A 34 -12.38 12.24 -12.40
N GLU A 35 -12.15 13.55 -12.36
CA GLU A 35 -11.13 14.22 -13.17
C GLU A 35 -9.71 13.78 -12.78
N TYR A 36 -9.54 13.54 -11.48
CA TYR A 36 -8.25 13.31 -10.86
C TYR A 36 -8.21 11.98 -10.11
N CYS A 37 -7.04 11.35 -10.10
CA CYS A 37 -6.72 10.26 -9.20
C CYS A 37 -5.25 10.32 -8.74
N ALA A 38 -5.03 9.83 -7.54
CA ALA A 38 -3.72 9.55 -6.97
C ALA A 38 -3.69 8.13 -6.43
N TYR A 39 -2.51 7.54 -6.46
CA TYR A 39 -2.22 6.31 -5.75
C TYR A 39 -0.91 6.49 -4.97
N GLY A 40 -0.98 6.24 -3.67
CA GLY A 40 0.16 6.24 -2.76
C GLY A 40 0.36 4.85 -2.17
N ALA A 41 1.61 4.43 -1.99
CA ALA A 41 1.97 3.19 -1.34
C ALA A 41 3.09 3.41 -0.34
N ARG A 42 2.86 3.01 0.92
CA ARG A 42 3.88 3.00 1.95
C ARG A 42 4.57 1.64 1.99
N MET A 43 5.87 1.65 1.74
CA MET A 43 6.73 0.48 1.84
C MET A 43 6.92 0.10 3.31
N PRO A 44 6.89 -1.20 3.65
CA PRO A 44 7.02 -1.65 5.03
C PRO A 44 8.46 -1.51 5.58
N PHE A 45 9.47 -1.38 4.72
CA PHE A 45 10.87 -1.24 5.12
C PHE A 45 11.58 -0.07 4.41
N PRO A 46 12.54 0.60 5.10
CA PRO A 46 12.93 0.36 6.49
C PRO A 46 11.88 0.84 7.50
N LEU A 47 11.66 0.09 8.59
CA LEU A 47 10.63 0.40 9.59
C LEU A 47 10.84 1.74 10.32
N SER A 48 12.10 2.16 10.47
CA SER A 48 12.46 3.42 11.13
C SER A 48 12.11 4.65 10.29
N ALA A 49 12.03 4.50 8.96
CA ALA A 49 11.72 5.57 8.04
C ALA A 49 10.99 4.97 6.81
N PRO A 50 9.71 4.59 6.96
CA PRO A 50 8.95 4.01 5.86
C PRO A 50 8.91 4.97 4.68
N ARG A 51 9.24 4.46 3.49
CA ARG A 51 9.17 5.25 2.26
C ARG A 51 7.74 5.23 1.72
N THR A 52 7.27 6.37 1.24
CA THR A 52 5.99 6.48 0.54
C THR A 52 6.25 6.85 -0.90
N GLU A 53 5.78 6.01 -1.82
CA GLU A 53 5.78 6.28 -3.26
C GLU A 53 4.41 6.80 -3.66
N MET A 54 4.36 7.82 -4.53
CA MET A 54 3.10 8.40 -5.00
C MET A 54 3.13 8.64 -6.50
N VAL A 55 2.01 8.36 -7.15
CA VAL A 55 1.73 8.72 -8.54
C VAL A 55 0.35 9.36 -8.62
N ASN A 56 0.19 10.39 -9.44
CA ASN A 56 -1.07 11.11 -9.58
C ASN A 56 -1.13 11.84 -10.93
N ASN A 57 -2.34 12.26 -11.32
CA ASN A 57 -2.58 13.13 -12.47
C ASN A 57 -3.00 14.55 -12.05
N TYR A 58 -2.69 14.98 -10.82
CA TYR A 58 -3.07 16.29 -10.32
C TYR A 58 -2.39 17.43 -11.08
N PRO A 59 -2.92 18.67 -11.04
CA PRO A 59 -2.23 19.81 -11.62
C PRO A 59 -0.79 19.92 -11.13
N ALA A 60 0.17 20.15 -12.04
CA ALA A 60 1.59 20.18 -11.69
C ALA A 60 1.91 21.22 -10.58
N ALA A 61 1.23 22.37 -10.62
CA ALA A 61 1.35 23.40 -9.57
C ALA A 61 0.87 22.90 -8.20
N TRP A 62 -0.17 22.06 -8.15
CA TRP A 62 -0.61 21.43 -6.90
C TRP A 62 0.42 20.42 -6.39
N GLN A 63 0.97 19.59 -7.28
CA GLN A 63 1.99 18.61 -6.90
C GLN A 63 3.22 19.30 -6.29
N GLN A 64 3.63 20.43 -6.86
CA GLN A 64 4.71 21.26 -6.33
C GLN A 64 4.35 21.83 -4.95
N CYS A 65 3.18 22.49 -4.82
CA CYS A 65 2.70 23.06 -3.57
C CYS A 65 2.62 22.00 -2.45
N TYR A 66 2.06 20.83 -2.72
CA TYR A 66 1.92 19.74 -1.75
C TYR A 66 3.28 19.24 -1.23
N SER A 67 4.27 19.18 -2.12
CA SER A 67 5.63 18.79 -1.78
C SER A 67 6.34 19.88 -0.96
N GLU A 68 6.27 21.13 -1.37
CA GLU A 68 6.93 22.26 -0.70
C GLU A 68 6.44 22.44 0.75
N HIS A 69 5.13 22.30 0.99
CA HIS A 69 4.53 22.39 2.33
C HIS A 69 4.57 21.07 3.12
N GLN A 70 5.12 19.99 2.55
CA GLN A 70 5.20 18.66 3.17
C GLN A 70 3.84 18.15 3.68
N TYR A 71 2.77 18.43 2.91
CA TYR A 71 1.39 18.14 3.33
C TYR A 71 1.12 16.65 3.57
N ILE A 72 1.93 15.75 3.02
CA ILE A 72 1.83 14.30 3.29
C ILE A 72 1.80 13.94 4.78
N THR A 73 2.45 14.73 5.62
CA THR A 73 2.50 14.51 7.09
C THR A 73 1.27 15.05 7.83
N GLN A 74 0.54 15.97 7.21
CA GLN A 74 -0.63 16.65 7.75
C GLN A 74 -1.94 16.15 7.13
N ASP A 75 -1.86 15.41 6.03
CA ASP A 75 -3.00 14.97 5.25
C ASP A 75 -3.84 13.92 6.00
N PRO A 76 -5.07 14.27 6.41
CA PRO A 76 -5.93 13.36 7.17
C PRO A 76 -6.34 12.14 6.35
N THR A 77 -6.35 12.24 5.01
CA THR A 77 -6.66 11.11 4.12
C THR A 77 -5.53 10.08 4.16
N VAL A 78 -4.27 10.54 4.13
CA VAL A 78 -3.09 9.68 4.27
C VAL A 78 -3.06 9.04 5.67
N ALA A 79 -3.34 9.82 6.71
CA ALA A 79 -3.42 9.31 8.08
C ALA A 79 -4.46 8.19 8.20
N HIS A 80 -5.65 8.38 7.64
CA HIS A 80 -6.72 7.38 7.60
C HIS A 80 -6.33 6.14 6.79
N GLY A 81 -5.93 6.29 5.53
CA GLY A 81 -5.58 5.18 4.63
C GLY A 81 -4.43 4.32 5.16
N SER A 82 -3.55 4.92 5.97
CA SER A 82 -2.46 4.19 6.62
C SER A 82 -2.93 3.19 7.69
N ARG A 83 -4.13 3.39 8.26
CA ARG A 83 -4.69 2.63 9.39
C ARG A 83 -6.00 1.93 9.06
N SER A 84 -6.72 2.35 8.03
CA SER A 84 -8.06 1.88 7.67
C SER A 84 -8.16 1.53 6.18
N MET A 85 -9.01 0.55 5.87
CA MET A 85 -9.45 0.25 4.50
C MET A 85 -10.89 0.73 4.25
N VAL A 86 -11.52 1.37 5.24
CA VAL A 86 -12.86 1.93 5.11
C VAL A 86 -12.80 3.13 4.15
N PRO A 87 -13.76 3.28 3.21
CA PRO A 87 -13.88 4.48 2.39
C PRO A 87 -13.90 5.77 3.21
N LEU A 88 -13.29 6.82 2.69
CA LEU A 88 -13.31 8.15 3.30
C LEU A 88 -13.63 9.21 2.24
N VAL A 89 -14.78 9.87 2.39
CA VAL A 89 -15.16 11.04 1.58
C VAL A 89 -14.60 12.30 2.24
N TRP A 90 -14.05 13.20 1.43
CA TRP A 90 -13.53 14.48 1.90
C TRP A 90 -14.66 15.40 2.37
N SER A 91 -14.46 16.06 3.51
CA SER A 91 -15.39 17.05 4.05
C SER A 91 -14.66 18.15 4.81
N ASP A 92 -15.32 19.26 5.10
CA ASP A 92 -14.73 20.34 5.89
C ASP A 92 -14.38 19.88 7.31
N GLU A 93 -15.16 18.98 7.90
CA GLU A 93 -14.89 18.40 9.22
C GLU A 93 -13.62 17.53 9.21
N LEU A 94 -13.40 16.75 8.15
CA LEU A 94 -12.21 15.90 8.02
C LEU A 94 -10.92 16.75 8.01
N PHE A 95 -10.96 17.89 7.35
CA PHE A 95 -9.82 18.78 7.18
C PHE A 95 -9.78 19.93 8.20
N ALA A 96 -10.57 19.88 9.27
CA ALA A 96 -10.65 20.95 10.27
C ALA A 96 -9.26 21.30 10.87
N ASP A 97 -8.44 20.29 11.13
CA ASP A 97 -7.08 20.43 11.67
C ASP A 97 -6.00 20.65 10.58
N ALA A 98 -6.37 20.57 9.30
CA ALA A 98 -5.48 20.69 8.14
C ALA A 98 -6.02 21.71 7.12
N ARG A 99 -6.44 22.87 7.63
CA ARG A 99 -7.20 23.86 6.87
C ARG A 99 -6.43 24.47 5.70
N GLU A 100 -5.12 24.72 5.86
CA GLU A 100 -4.27 25.27 4.80
C GLU A 100 -4.19 24.32 3.60
N LEU A 101 -3.86 23.04 3.84
CA LEU A 101 -3.92 21.96 2.85
C LEU A 101 -5.27 21.94 2.13
N TRP A 102 -6.36 22.09 2.87
CA TRP A 102 -7.70 21.99 2.31
C TRP A 102 -8.07 23.17 1.41
N GLU A 103 -7.73 24.39 1.83
CA GLU A 103 -7.94 25.61 1.04
C GLU A 103 -7.09 25.58 -0.23
N ASP A 104 -5.81 25.16 -0.12
CA ASP A 104 -4.92 25.02 -1.27
C ASP A 104 -5.44 23.97 -2.25
N ALA A 105 -5.75 22.76 -1.79
CA ALA A 105 -6.27 21.68 -2.65
C ALA A 105 -7.50 22.13 -3.45
N ARG A 106 -8.44 22.82 -2.78
CA ARG A 106 -9.65 23.36 -3.42
C ARG A 106 -9.35 24.47 -4.43
N SER A 107 -8.31 25.27 -4.22
CA SER A 107 -7.87 26.32 -5.15
C SER A 107 -7.36 25.74 -6.48
N TYR A 108 -6.82 24.51 -6.44
CA TYR A 108 -6.37 23.76 -7.61
C TYR A 108 -7.42 22.79 -8.19
N GLY A 109 -8.67 22.85 -7.72
CA GLY A 109 -9.76 22.05 -8.26
C GLY A 109 -9.97 20.68 -7.60
N LEU A 110 -9.19 20.32 -6.57
CA LEU A 110 -9.41 19.10 -5.79
C LEU A 110 -10.45 19.37 -4.68
N ARG A 111 -11.73 19.45 -5.06
CA ARG A 111 -12.79 19.92 -4.16
C ARG A 111 -13.60 18.81 -3.51
N ASN A 112 -13.89 17.77 -4.28
CA ASN A 112 -14.68 16.63 -3.83
C ASN A 112 -13.86 15.38 -4.11
N GLY A 113 -13.50 14.65 -3.07
CA GLY A 113 -12.68 13.47 -3.22
C GLY A 113 -13.06 12.34 -2.29
N TRP A 114 -12.54 11.17 -2.64
CA TRP A 114 -12.80 9.91 -1.99
C TRP A 114 -11.49 9.12 -1.95
N ALA A 115 -11.01 8.86 -0.74
CA ALA A 115 -9.86 8.01 -0.46
C ALA A 115 -10.30 6.60 -0.06
N GLN A 116 -9.61 5.60 -0.61
CA GLN A 116 -9.84 4.19 -0.38
C GLN A 116 -8.51 3.49 -0.06
N GLY A 117 -8.40 2.92 1.14
CA GLY A 117 -7.21 2.18 1.58
C GLY A 117 -7.18 0.74 1.08
N CYS A 118 -5.98 0.17 0.91
CA CYS A 118 -5.75 -1.23 0.56
C CYS A 118 -4.42 -1.76 1.14
N ARG A 119 -4.25 -3.08 1.15
CA ARG A 119 -3.06 -3.78 1.65
C ARG A 119 -2.79 -5.03 0.83
N ASP A 120 -1.54 -5.46 0.75
CA ASP A 120 -1.15 -6.73 0.12
C ASP A 120 -0.44 -7.70 1.09
N GLY A 121 -0.13 -8.89 0.58
CA GLY A 121 0.61 -9.92 1.31
C GLY A 121 2.09 -9.60 1.54
N ASN A 122 2.62 -8.53 0.95
CA ASN A 122 3.97 -8.03 1.23
C ASN A 122 3.97 -6.98 2.36
N GLY A 123 2.82 -6.71 2.97
CA GLY A 123 2.70 -5.70 4.02
C GLY A 123 2.77 -4.26 3.49
N VAL A 124 2.69 -4.07 2.17
CA VAL A 124 2.56 -2.75 1.56
C VAL A 124 1.17 -2.22 1.89
N VAL A 125 1.12 -0.94 2.30
CA VAL A 125 -0.14 -0.25 2.58
C VAL A 125 -0.36 0.76 1.47
N GLY A 126 -1.40 0.55 0.67
CA GLY A 126 -1.78 1.42 -0.42
C GLY A 126 -2.97 2.30 -0.08
N MET A 127 -3.11 3.39 -0.82
CA MET A 127 -4.30 4.22 -0.83
C MET A 127 -4.49 4.77 -2.23
N MET A 128 -5.69 4.61 -2.77
CA MET A 128 -6.12 5.31 -3.98
C MET A 128 -7.06 6.43 -3.57
N THR A 129 -6.89 7.60 -4.18
CA THR A 129 -7.81 8.72 -4.03
C THR A 129 -8.30 9.15 -5.40
N VAL A 130 -9.59 9.37 -5.53
CA VAL A 130 -10.20 10.01 -6.70
C VAL A 130 -10.79 11.35 -6.31
N ALA A 131 -10.72 12.34 -7.20
CA ALA A 131 -11.23 13.68 -6.93
C ALA A 131 -11.79 14.35 -8.20
N ARG A 132 -12.69 15.31 -8.00
CA ARG A 132 -13.26 16.16 -9.05
C ARG A 132 -13.51 17.57 -8.56
N SER A 133 -13.56 18.50 -9.50
CA SER A 133 -13.79 19.93 -9.22
C SER A 133 -15.27 20.30 -9.16
N GLY A 134 -16.13 19.52 -9.82
CA GLY A 134 -17.57 19.75 -9.94
C GLY A 134 -18.40 19.39 -8.71
N GLU A 135 -19.43 18.57 -8.90
CA GLU A 135 -20.46 18.31 -7.88
C GLU A 135 -19.94 17.49 -6.67
N PRO A 136 -20.50 17.68 -5.47
CA PRO A 136 -20.25 16.80 -4.32
C PRO A 136 -20.57 15.34 -4.59
N ILE A 137 -19.88 14.43 -3.90
CA ILE A 137 -20.17 12.99 -3.96
C ILE A 137 -21.37 12.73 -3.04
N THR A 138 -22.51 12.37 -3.62
CA THR A 138 -23.74 12.11 -2.85
C THR A 138 -23.71 10.73 -2.20
N ALA A 139 -24.52 10.51 -1.16
CA ALA A 139 -24.63 9.19 -0.53
C ALA A 139 -25.14 8.10 -1.49
N VAL A 140 -26.02 8.47 -2.43
CA VAL A 140 -26.51 7.55 -3.48
C VAL A 140 -25.37 7.18 -4.43
N GLU A 141 -24.63 8.17 -4.93
CA GLU A 141 -23.47 7.94 -5.79
C GLU A 141 -22.40 7.09 -5.09
N LEU A 142 -22.16 7.35 -3.80
CA LEU A 142 -21.24 6.58 -2.96
C LEU A 142 -21.64 5.10 -2.95
N GLY A 143 -22.89 4.80 -2.60
CA GLY A 143 -23.40 3.42 -2.54
C GLY A 143 -23.35 2.71 -3.89
N GLU A 144 -23.56 3.42 -5.00
CA GLU A 144 -23.49 2.85 -6.35
C GLU A 144 -22.05 2.58 -6.82
N LYS A 145 -21.10 3.46 -6.49
CA LYS A 145 -19.72 3.40 -7.00
C LYS A 145 -18.73 2.75 -6.04
N GLU A 146 -19.09 2.50 -4.78
CA GLU A 146 -18.17 1.96 -3.77
C GLU A 146 -17.56 0.61 -4.16
N PRO A 147 -18.33 -0.41 -4.60
CA PRO A 147 -17.75 -1.67 -5.02
C PRO A 147 -16.76 -1.49 -6.18
N LEU A 148 -17.06 -0.56 -7.07
CA LEU A 148 -16.24 -0.26 -8.23
C LEU A 148 -14.92 0.44 -7.85
N LEU A 149 -14.97 1.44 -6.98
CA LEU A 149 -13.76 2.11 -6.51
C LEU A 149 -12.91 1.22 -5.61
N ALA A 150 -13.52 0.41 -4.76
CA ALA A 150 -12.80 -0.60 -3.99
C ALA A 150 -12.05 -1.56 -4.92
N TYR A 151 -12.72 -2.04 -5.98
CA TYR A 151 -12.08 -2.89 -6.98
C TYR A 151 -10.95 -2.17 -7.74
N LEU A 152 -11.21 -0.96 -8.26
CA LEU A 152 -10.20 -0.17 -8.98
C LEU A 152 -8.97 0.10 -8.09
N THR A 153 -9.19 0.34 -6.80
CA THR A 153 -8.13 0.51 -5.80
C THR A 153 -7.28 -0.76 -5.68
N GLN A 154 -7.91 -1.94 -5.59
CA GLN A 154 -7.17 -3.20 -5.49
C GLN A 154 -6.37 -3.50 -6.75
N VAL A 155 -6.96 -3.30 -7.93
CA VAL A 155 -6.26 -3.51 -9.20
C VAL A 155 -5.07 -2.56 -9.30
N THR A 156 -5.28 -1.27 -9.03
CA THR A 156 -4.23 -0.25 -8.99
C THR A 156 -3.11 -0.67 -8.03
N HIS A 157 -3.46 -1.15 -6.85
CA HIS A 157 -2.51 -1.61 -5.85
C HIS A 157 -1.66 -2.77 -6.34
N VAL A 158 -2.26 -3.82 -6.90
CA VAL A 158 -1.55 -5.00 -7.42
C VAL A 158 -0.53 -4.60 -8.50
N GLY A 159 -0.90 -3.73 -9.44
CA GLY A 159 0.02 -3.28 -10.49
C GLY A 159 1.10 -2.35 -9.97
N MET A 160 0.72 -1.29 -9.27
CA MET A 160 1.66 -0.24 -8.85
C MET A 160 2.61 -0.69 -7.74
N SER A 161 2.14 -1.47 -6.76
CA SER A 161 3.01 -2.01 -5.71
C SER A 161 4.09 -2.91 -6.29
N ARG A 162 3.77 -3.74 -7.30
CA ARG A 162 4.73 -4.56 -8.03
C ARG A 162 5.87 -3.71 -8.59
N PHE A 163 5.55 -2.65 -9.33
CA PHE A 163 6.56 -1.77 -9.93
C PHE A 163 7.45 -1.07 -8.91
N PHE A 164 6.87 -0.67 -7.77
CA PHE A 164 7.63 -0.06 -6.68
C PHE A 164 8.54 -1.06 -5.96
N LEU A 165 8.11 -2.32 -5.85
CA LEU A 165 8.88 -3.39 -5.23
C LEU A 165 9.97 -3.98 -6.14
N GLU A 166 9.79 -3.97 -7.47
CA GLU A 166 10.76 -4.50 -8.46
C GLU A 166 12.18 -3.91 -8.28
N HIS A 167 12.28 -2.65 -7.85
CA HIS A 167 13.55 -1.95 -7.64
C HIS A 167 14.05 -2.01 -6.19
N SER A 168 13.36 -2.76 -5.32
CA SER A 168 13.65 -2.88 -3.90
C SER A 168 14.21 -4.27 -3.57
N SER A 169 15.21 -4.34 -2.68
CA SER A 169 15.67 -5.61 -2.12
C SER A 169 14.56 -6.37 -1.39
N TYR A 170 13.57 -5.64 -0.87
CA TYR A 170 12.39 -6.21 -0.23
C TYR A 170 11.47 -6.96 -1.21
N GLY A 171 11.46 -6.57 -2.49
CA GLY A 171 10.64 -7.17 -3.53
C GLY A 171 11.17 -8.50 -4.07
N GLN A 172 12.39 -8.92 -3.70
CA GLN A 172 12.95 -10.20 -4.14
C GLN A 172 12.19 -11.37 -3.52
N GLU A 173 11.77 -12.35 -4.33
CA GLU A 173 11.10 -13.55 -3.84
C GLU A 173 11.97 -14.30 -2.82
N VAL A 174 11.44 -14.55 -1.62
CA VAL A 174 12.14 -15.31 -0.57
C VAL A 174 11.42 -16.64 -0.33
N LYS A 175 12.18 -17.73 -0.43
CA LYS A 175 11.70 -19.09 -0.18
C LYS A 175 12.34 -19.67 1.08
N LEU A 176 11.53 -19.78 2.13
CA LEU A 176 11.89 -20.51 3.33
C LEU A 176 11.51 -21.98 3.17
N THR A 177 12.37 -22.88 3.64
CA THR A 177 12.05 -24.30 3.75
C THR A 177 11.03 -24.52 4.87
N PRO A 178 10.27 -25.64 4.86
CA PRO A 178 9.33 -25.94 5.94
C PRO A 178 9.97 -25.90 7.33
N ARG A 179 11.21 -26.39 7.46
CA ARG A 179 11.96 -26.38 8.72
C ARG A 179 12.39 -24.98 9.15
N GLU A 180 12.81 -24.15 8.20
CA GLU A 180 13.14 -22.74 8.47
C GLU A 180 11.90 -21.96 8.93
N THR A 181 10.75 -22.13 8.25
CA THR A 181 9.48 -21.51 8.66
C THR A 181 9.06 -21.97 10.05
N GLU A 182 9.12 -23.26 10.35
CA GLU A 182 8.77 -23.80 11.67
C GLU A 182 9.65 -23.22 12.80
N ILE A 183 10.97 -23.16 12.59
CA ILE A 183 11.90 -22.56 13.56
C ILE A 183 11.64 -21.06 13.72
N LEU A 184 11.37 -20.35 12.63
CA LEU A 184 11.11 -18.91 12.65
C LEU A 184 9.77 -18.57 13.33
N ARG A 185 8.75 -19.43 13.21
CA ARG A 185 7.48 -19.32 13.98
C ARG A 185 7.72 -19.41 15.48
N TRP A 186 8.47 -20.42 15.95
CA TRP A 186 8.81 -20.49 17.38
C TRP A 186 9.68 -19.33 17.85
N THR A 187 10.55 -18.84 16.98
CA THR A 187 11.33 -17.62 17.25
C THR A 187 10.41 -16.39 17.40
N ALA A 188 9.34 -16.30 16.61
CA ALA A 188 8.34 -15.24 16.70
C ALA A 188 7.54 -15.30 18.01
N GLU A 189 7.30 -16.51 18.54
CA GLU A 189 6.72 -16.74 19.89
C GLU A 189 7.72 -16.48 21.04
N GLY A 190 8.92 -15.98 20.74
CA GLY A 190 9.92 -15.60 21.74
C GLY A 190 10.77 -16.75 22.27
N LYS A 191 10.74 -17.94 21.66
CA LYS A 191 11.55 -19.08 22.10
C LYS A 191 13.03 -18.90 21.80
N THR A 192 13.86 -19.41 22.71
CA THR A 192 15.31 -19.51 22.54
C THR A 192 15.68 -20.70 21.66
N SER A 193 16.88 -20.70 21.08
CA SER A 193 17.34 -21.81 20.22
C SER A 193 17.37 -23.15 20.95
N ALA A 194 17.66 -23.15 22.25
CA ALA A 194 17.63 -24.34 23.10
C ALA A 194 16.19 -24.87 23.26
N GLU A 195 15.24 -24.01 23.66
CA GLU A 195 13.83 -24.39 23.78
C GLU A 195 13.25 -24.89 22.46
N ILE A 196 13.61 -24.27 21.32
CA ILE A 196 13.19 -24.74 20.00
C ILE A 196 13.78 -26.13 19.71
N GLY A 197 15.03 -26.36 20.10
CA GLY A 197 15.68 -27.68 20.00
C GLY A 197 14.93 -28.75 20.78
N ASP A 198 14.51 -28.43 22.00
CA ASP A 198 13.71 -29.32 22.84
C ASP A 198 12.34 -29.60 22.22
N ILE A 199 11.64 -28.56 21.73
CA ILE A 199 10.32 -28.68 21.10
C ILE A 199 10.37 -29.54 19.83
N LEU A 200 11.39 -29.33 18.98
CA LEU A 200 11.51 -29.99 17.68
C LEU A 200 12.34 -31.28 17.73
N ASN A 201 12.84 -31.67 18.90
CA ASN A 201 13.74 -32.80 19.13
C ASN A 201 14.97 -32.78 18.20
N ILE A 202 15.64 -31.63 18.13
CA ILE A 202 16.89 -31.42 17.38
C ILE A 202 17.92 -30.66 18.23
N ALA A 203 19.20 -30.79 17.89
CA ALA A 203 20.23 -30.07 18.62
C ALA A 203 20.10 -28.54 18.41
N GLU A 204 20.39 -27.75 19.45
CA GLU A 204 20.41 -26.28 19.39
C GLU A 204 21.25 -25.74 18.23
N ARG A 205 22.40 -26.37 17.96
CA ARG A 205 23.27 -26.02 16.81
C ARG A 205 22.54 -26.11 15.46
N THR A 206 21.62 -27.06 15.31
CA THR A 206 20.81 -27.25 14.11
C THR A 206 19.76 -26.15 13.99
N VAL A 207 19.17 -25.73 15.12
CA VAL A 207 18.29 -24.55 15.15
C VAL A 207 19.05 -23.30 14.69
N ASN A 208 20.23 -23.05 15.27
CA ASN A 208 21.07 -21.91 14.92
C ASN A 208 21.50 -21.93 13.44
N PHE A 209 21.77 -23.11 12.87
CA PHE A 209 22.05 -23.27 11.45
C PHE A 209 20.87 -22.78 10.58
N HIS A 210 19.64 -23.21 10.88
CA HIS A 210 18.46 -22.77 10.14
C HIS A 210 18.17 -21.28 10.36
N VAL A 211 18.34 -20.76 11.57
CA VAL A 211 18.21 -19.31 11.84
C VAL A 211 19.18 -18.53 10.95
N ASN A 212 20.46 -18.89 10.91
CA ASN A 212 21.44 -18.21 10.06
C ASN A 212 21.09 -18.28 8.56
N SER A 213 20.56 -19.40 8.10
CA SER A 213 20.02 -19.53 6.74
C SER A 213 18.86 -18.55 6.48
N THR A 214 17.91 -18.42 7.43
CA THR A 214 16.82 -17.43 7.31
C THR A 214 17.31 -15.98 7.31
N LEU A 215 18.33 -15.65 8.12
CA LEU A 215 18.92 -14.31 8.15
C LEU A 215 19.51 -13.94 6.78
N ALA A 216 20.26 -14.88 6.17
CA ALA A 216 20.85 -14.68 4.85
C ALA A 216 19.77 -14.52 3.77
N LYS A 217 18.74 -15.38 3.77
CA LYS A 217 17.65 -15.33 2.79
C LYS A 217 16.79 -14.07 2.88
N LEU A 218 16.55 -13.57 4.09
CA LEU A 218 15.76 -12.35 4.33
C LEU A 218 16.63 -11.08 4.32
N ASN A 219 17.95 -11.19 4.12
CA ASN A 219 18.89 -10.09 4.29
C ASN A 219 18.69 -9.34 5.63
N ALA A 220 18.49 -10.10 6.71
CA ALA A 220 18.17 -9.59 8.03
C ALA A 220 19.41 -9.60 8.94
N ALA A 221 19.58 -8.52 9.72
CA ALA A 221 20.73 -8.37 10.62
C ALA A 221 20.66 -9.27 11.86
N ASN A 222 19.46 -9.66 12.29
CA ASN A 222 19.24 -10.50 13.46
C ASN A 222 17.88 -11.20 13.39
N LYS A 223 17.67 -12.17 14.30
CA LYS A 223 16.45 -12.99 14.35
C LYS A 223 15.17 -12.18 14.51
N THR A 224 15.20 -11.08 15.26
CA THR A 224 14.04 -10.19 15.45
C THR A 224 13.66 -9.51 14.13
N SER A 225 14.64 -8.94 13.43
CA SER A 225 14.40 -8.34 12.09
C SER A 225 13.91 -9.39 11.09
N ALA A 226 14.46 -10.61 11.12
CA ALA A 226 14.00 -11.70 10.24
C ALA A 226 12.55 -12.11 10.52
N VAL A 227 12.17 -12.27 11.79
CA VAL A 227 10.77 -12.55 12.18
C VAL A 227 9.84 -11.46 11.67
N VAL A 228 10.17 -10.18 11.90
CA VAL A 228 9.31 -9.06 11.49
C VAL A 228 9.19 -8.98 9.96
N GLN A 229 10.29 -9.17 9.24
CA GLN A 229 10.27 -9.24 7.77
C GLN A 229 9.43 -10.41 7.26
N ALA A 230 9.59 -11.60 7.84
CA ALA A 230 8.84 -12.79 7.43
C ALA A 230 7.34 -12.65 7.71
N ALA A 231 6.96 -12.11 8.87
CA ALA A 231 5.57 -11.86 9.23
C ALA A 231 4.89 -10.86 8.28
N LEU A 232 5.56 -9.73 8.00
CA LEU A 232 5.02 -8.71 7.10
C LEU A 232 4.88 -9.19 5.65
N ARG A 233 5.68 -10.18 5.24
CA ARG A 233 5.67 -10.79 3.90
C ARG A 233 4.76 -12.02 3.79
N GLY A 234 4.00 -12.35 4.84
CA GLY A 234 3.12 -13.52 4.86
C GLY A 234 3.87 -14.86 4.77
N LEU A 235 5.13 -14.93 5.22
CA LEU A 235 5.96 -16.14 5.19
C LEU A 235 5.82 -17.02 6.45
N LEU A 236 5.11 -16.53 7.47
CA LEU A 236 4.85 -17.21 8.75
C LEU A 236 3.38 -17.64 8.85
#